data_AF-A0A9N7TWC9-F1
#
_entry.id   AF-A0A9N7TWC9-F1
#
_cell.length_a   1.000
_cell.length_b   1.000
_cell.length_c   1.000
_cell.angle_alpha   90.00
_cell.angle_beta   90.00
_cell.angle_gamma   90.00
#
_symmetry.space_group_name_H-M   'P 1'
#
loop_
_entity.id
_entity.type
_entity.pdbx_description
1 polymer ?
#
loop_
_entity_poly.entity_id
_entity_poly.type
_entity_poly.pdbx_seq_one_letter_code
_entity_poly.pdbx_strand_id
1 'polypeptide(L)'
;VGKAWPQSGVRVEGGTLQFLTRSSDLNGLYQCTAFNPYGRGIVYIYRSVISEPCVVCWILFALLIVLIVAAATQNKREHDTDLCYTHVRPMNWCNSSGASVKGIVEPKL
;
A
#
# COMPACT_ATOMS: atom_id res chain seq x y z
N VAL A 1 2.39 22.37 -5.51
CA VAL A 1 1.82 22.87 -4.24
C VAL A 1 1.30 21.66 -3.48
N GLY A 2 1.80 21.36 -2.27
CA GLY A 2 1.40 20.15 -1.53
C GLY A 2 -0.10 20.13 -1.21
N LYS A 3 -0.74 18.96 -1.26
CA LYS A 3 -2.16 18.81 -0.93
C LYS A 3 -2.37 19.07 0.56
N ALA A 4 -3.53 19.62 0.91
CA ALA A 4 -3.93 19.83 2.31
C ALA A 4 -3.95 18.50 3.08
N TRP A 5 -3.61 18.57 4.37
CA TRP A 5 -3.61 17.40 5.25
C TRP A 5 -5.00 16.76 5.33
N PRO A 6 -5.16 15.45 5.05
CA PRO A 6 -6.45 14.77 5.09
C PRO A 6 -6.87 14.48 6.55
N GLN A 7 -7.41 15.51 7.22
CA GLN A 7 -7.80 15.48 8.64
C GLN A 7 -8.78 14.35 9.01
N SER A 8 -9.69 13.96 8.10
CA SER A 8 -10.77 13.01 8.39
C SER A 8 -10.37 11.53 8.31
N GLY A 9 -9.25 11.21 7.63
CA GLY A 9 -8.85 9.81 7.38
C GLY A 9 -7.51 9.42 8.00
N VAL A 10 -6.82 10.36 8.63
CA VAL A 10 -5.43 10.19 9.09
C VAL A 10 -5.22 10.84 10.44
N ARG A 11 -4.57 10.12 11.36
CA ARG A 11 -4.17 10.59 12.69
C ARG A 11 -2.66 10.50 12.84
N VAL A 12 -2.07 11.47 13.54
CA VAL A 12 -0.65 11.41 13.96
C VAL A 12 -0.61 11.35 15.47
N GLU A 13 0.07 10.34 16.00
CA GLU A 13 0.17 10.11 17.45
C GLU A 13 1.58 9.64 17.78
N GLY A 14 2.30 10.37 18.64
CA GLY A 14 3.68 10.02 19.00
C GLY A 14 4.63 9.91 17.80
N GLY A 15 4.40 10.69 16.74
CA GLY A 15 5.12 10.62 15.47
C GLY A 15 4.63 9.51 14.53
N THR A 16 3.77 8.59 14.97
CA THR A 16 3.23 7.53 14.12
C THR A 16 2.07 8.04 13.26
N LEU A 17 2.16 7.79 11.95
CA LEU A 17 1.08 8.05 11.00
C LEU A 17 0.10 6.87 10.98
N GLN A 18 -1.14 7.08 11.43
CA GLN A 18 -2.21 6.10 11.42
C GLN A 18 -3.25 6.45 10.36
N PHE A 19 -3.62 5.48 9.52
CA PHE A 19 -4.72 5.60 8.57
C PHE A 19 -5.99 5.04 9.20
N LEU A 20 -7.00 5.88 9.40
CA LEU A 20 -8.25 5.52 10.08
C LEU A 20 -9.22 4.78 9.14
N THR A 21 -9.08 4.99 7.84
CA THR A 21 -9.92 4.34 6.82
C THR A 21 -9.08 3.80 5.66
N ARG A 22 -9.59 2.74 5.03
CA ARG A 22 -9.06 2.21 3.77
C ARG A 22 -9.73 2.93 2.58
N SER A 23 -9.57 4.25 2.49
CA SER A 23 -10.03 5.03 1.33
C SER A 23 -8.91 5.23 0.30
N SER A 24 -9.26 5.19 -0.99
CA SER A 24 -8.41 5.58 -2.12
C SER A 24 -8.11 7.08 -2.14
N ASP A 25 -8.92 7.91 -1.48
CA ASP A 25 -8.68 9.37 -1.35
C ASP A 25 -7.41 9.68 -0.55
N LEU A 26 -6.95 8.70 0.24
CA LEU A 26 -5.73 8.74 1.03
C LEU A 26 -4.52 8.15 0.26
N ASN A 27 -4.65 7.85 -1.02
CA ASN A 27 -3.53 7.40 -1.84
C ASN A 27 -2.60 8.59 -2.15
N GLY A 28 -1.30 8.37 -2.04
CA GLY A 28 -0.30 9.41 -2.28
C GLY A 28 1.01 9.20 -1.54
N LEU A 29 1.93 10.15 -1.75
CA LEU A 29 3.24 10.18 -1.11
C LEU A 29 3.18 11.01 0.17
N TYR A 30 3.52 10.40 1.31
CA TYR A 30 3.57 11.03 2.62
C TYR A 30 5.02 11.32 3.00
N GLN A 31 5.26 12.43 3.68
CA GLN A 31 6.60 12.82 4.10
C GLN A 31 6.68 12.88 5.62
N CYS A 32 7.60 12.13 6.21
CA CYS A 32 7.95 12.23 7.62
C CYS A 32 9.26 13.00 7.75
N THR A 33 9.28 14.04 8.59
CA THR A 33 10.51 14.74 8.96
C THR A 33 10.77 14.49 10.43
N ALA A 34 11.96 14.02 10.79
CA ALA A 34 12.38 13.91 12.19
C ALA A 34 13.58 14.84 12.44
N PHE A 35 13.61 15.44 13.63
CA PHE A 35 14.68 16.31 14.07
C PHE A 35 15.30 15.75 15.34
N ASN A 36 16.63 15.80 15.42
CA ASN A 36 17.37 15.58 16.65
C ASN A 36 18.42 16.71 16.80
N PRO A 37 19.13 16.80 17.94
CA PRO A 37 20.15 17.84 18.14
C PRO A 37 21.30 17.83 17.11
N TYR A 38 21.47 16.73 16.38
CA TYR A 38 22.54 16.53 15.41
C TYR A 38 22.11 16.85 13.97
N GLY A 39 20.81 16.98 13.70
CA GLY A 39 20.32 17.27 12.36
C GLY A 39 18.86 16.86 12.10
N ARG A 40 18.55 16.78 10.80
CA ARG A 40 17.21 16.54 10.27
C ARG A 40 17.22 15.36 9.31
N GLY A 41 16.32 14.40 9.53
CA GLY A 41 16.02 13.32 8.60
C GLY A 41 14.69 13.55 7.89
N ILE A 42 14.62 13.19 6.61
CA ILE A 42 13.39 13.22 5.81
C ILE A 42 13.19 11.85 5.19
N VAL A 43 11.98 11.29 5.33
CA VAL A 43 11.58 10.01 4.75
C VAL A 43 10.28 10.20 3.97
N TYR A 44 10.16 9.51 2.84
CA TYR A 44 8.94 9.49 2.03
C TYR A 44 8.34 8.09 2.01
N ILE A 45 7.01 7.99 2.12
CA ILE A 45 6.27 6.74 2.13
C ILE A 45 5.12 6.85 1.14
N TYR A 46 5.09 5.97 0.15
CA TYR A 46 3.99 5.90 -0.81
C TYR A 46 2.93 4.92 -0.33
N ARG A 47 1.67 5.36 -0.29
CA ARG A 47 0.52 4.50 0.00
C ARG A 47 -0.39 4.44 -1.21
N SER A 48 -0.69 3.23 -1.65
CA SER A 48 -1.72 2.95 -2.63
C SER A 48 -2.62 1.84 -2.11
N VAL A 49 -3.91 2.12 -2.05
CA VAL A 49 -4.96 1.15 -1.81
C VAL A 49 -5.72 0.97 -3.11
N ILE A 50 -5.80 -0.29 -3.53
CA ILE A 50 -6.63 -0.74 -4.63
C ILE A 50 -7.99 -1.06 -4.04
N SER A 51 -9.08 -0.64 -4.69
CA SER A 51 -10.43 -1.01 -4.29
C SER A 51 -10.60 -2.53 -4.26
N GLU A 52 -11.56 -3.02 -3.48
CA GLU A 52 -11.88 -4.44 -3.46
C GLU A 52 -12.07 -4.95 -4.88
N PRO A 53 -11.47 -6.11 -5.20
CA PRO A 53 -11.51 -6.60 -6.54
C PRO A 53 -12.95 -7.04 -6.86
N CYS A 54 -13.45 -6.61 -8.02
CA CYS A 54 -14.80 -6.90 -8.46
C CYS A 54 -15.08 -8.41 -8.40
N VAL A 55 -16.05 -8.83 -7.57
CA VAL A 55 -16.43 -10.24 -7.40
C VAL A 55 -16.80 -10.87 -8.75
N VAL A 56 -17.49 -10.12 -9.60
CA VAL A 56 -17.83 -10.55 -10.98
C VAL A 56 -16.57 -10.83 -11.80
N CYS A 57 -15.52 -10.01 -11.68
CA CYS A 57 -14.27 -10.21 -12.39
C CYS A 57 -13.55 -11.48 -11.93
N TRP A 58 -13.59 -11.80 -10.63
CA TRP A 58 -13.07 -13.07 -10.11
C TRP A 58 -13.87 -14.27 -10.60
N ILE A 59 -15.21 -14.18 -10.62
CA ILE A 59 -16.06 -15.25 -11.13
C ILE A 59 -15.75 -15.50 -12.62
N LEU A 60 -15.64 -14.44 -13.42
CA LEU A 60 -15.27 -14.54 -14.84
C LEU A 60 -13.87 -15.12 -15.03
N PHE A 61 -12.89 -14.67 -14.22
CA PHE A 61 -11.52 -15.16 -14.28
C PHE A 61 -11.43 -16.65 -13.91
N ALA A 62 -12.12 -17.07 -12.83
CA ALA A 62 -12.19 -18.46 -12.43
C ALA A 62 -12.88 -19.33 -13.49
N LEU A 63 -13.99 -18.86 -14.06
CA LEU A 63 -14.69 -19.56 -15.14
C LEU A 63 -13.83 -19.69 -16.39
N LEU A 64 -13.10 -18.63 -16.76
CA LEU A 64 -12.14 -18.66 -17.86
C LEU A 64 -11.02 -19.68 -17.62
N ILE A 65 -10.47 -19.75 -16.40
CA ILE A 65 -9.47 -20.75 -16.04
C ILE A 65 -10.05 -22.16 -16.17
N VAL A 66 -11.27 -22.41 -15.67
CA VAL A 66 -11.92 -23.71 -15.79
C VAL A 66 -12.11 -24.11 -17.26
N LEU A 67 -12.48 -23.17 -18.13
CA LEU A 67 -12.60 -23.42 -19.58
C LEU A 67 -11.24 -23.73 -20.22
N ILE A 68 -10.18 -23.00 -19.86
CA ILE A 68 -8.82 -23.23 -20.36
C ILE A 68 -8.32 -24.60 -19.90
N VAL A 69 -8.52 -24.97 -18.62
CA VAL A 69 -8.11 -26.27 -18.08
C VAL A 69 -8.91 -27.40 -18.74
N ALA A 70 -10.23 -27.26 -18.88
CA ALA A 70 -11.07 -28.24 -19.55
C ALA A 70 -10.67 -28.42 -21.03
N ALA A 71 -10.35 -27.32 -21.73
CA ALA A 71 -9.78 -27.40 -23.09
C ALA A 71 -8.39 -28.05 -23.10
N ALA A 72 -7.55 -27.79 -22.09
CA ALA A 72 -6.23 -28.37 -21.93
C ALA A 72 -6.24 -29.84 -21.49
N THR A 73 -7.33 -30.36 -20.92
CA THR A 73 -7.46 -31.81 -20.64
C THR A 73 -7.52 -32.69 -21.90
N GLN A 74 -7.56 -32.09 -23.08
CA GLN A 74 -7.31 -32.79 -24.36
C GLN A 74 -5.82 -32.97 -24.68
N ASN A 75 -4.91 -32.34 -23.92
CA ASN A 75 -3.46 -32.46 -24.13
C ASN A 75 -2.73 -32.40 -22.78
N LYS A 76 -2.71 -33.54 -22.09
CA LYS A 76 -2.12 -33.67 -20.76
C LYS A 76 -0.59 -33.53 -20.82
N ARG A 77 -0.05 -32.45 -20.26
CA ARG A 77 1.27 -32.46 -19.61
C ARG A 77 1.23 -31.70 -18.29
N GLU A 78 1.45 -32.47 -17.24
CA GLU A 78 1.56 -32.10 -15.82
C GLU A 78 2.75 -31.15 -15.61
N HIS A 79 2.56 -30.03 -14.92
CA HIS A 79 3.66 -29.22 -14.39
C HIS A 79 3.29 -28.64 -13.02
N ASP A 80 4.08 -29.05 -12.03
CA ASP A 80 4.04 -28.64 -10.62
C ASP A 80 4.47 -27.17 -10.46
N THR A 81 3.73 -26.39 -9.68
CA THR A 81 4.08 -24.98 -9.38
C THR A 81 3.94 -24.72 -7.88
N ASP A 82 5.09 -24.63 -7.22
CA ASP A 82 5.24 -24.28 -5.81
C ASP A 82 5.15 -22.75 -5.66
N LEU A 83 4.28 -22.25 -4.76
CA LEU A 83 3.98 -20.82 -4.62
C LEU A 83 4.49 -20.28 -3.26
N CYS A 84 5.60 -19.53 -3.27
CA CYS A 84 6.09 -18.82 -2.09
C CYS A 84 5.34 -17.50 -1.88
N TYR A 85 4.63 -17.38 -0.75
CA TYR A 85 4.03 -16.12 -0.30
C TYR A 85 5.04 -15.30 0.50
N THR A 86 5.26 -14.03 0.11
CA THR A 86 6.09 -13.09 0.88
C THR A 86 5.22 -12.31 1.88
N HIS A 87 5.53 -12.50 3.17
CA HIS A 87 4.85 -11.82 4.27
C HIS A 87 5.43 -10.41 4.47
N VAL A 88 4.74 -9.36 4.02
CA VAL A 88 5.16 -7.97 4.22
C VAL A 88 4.82 -7.54 5.65
N ARG A 89 5.83 -7.28 6.49
CA ARG A 89 5.62 -6.75 7.84
C ARG A 89 5.38 -5.24 7.79
N PRO A 90 4.44 -4.69 8.58
CA PRO A 90 4.28 -3.25 8.72
C PRO A 90 5.51 -2.64 9.40
N MET A 91 6.00 -1.55 8.83
CA MET A 91 7.26 -0.91 9.19
C MET A 91 6.96 0.30 10.10
N ASN A 92 7.39 0.26 11.36
CA ASN A 92 7.14 1.30 12.38
C ASN A 92 8.31 2.32 12.40
N TRP A 93 8.29 3.38 11.57
CA TRP A 93 9.50 4.22 11.37
C TRP A 93 9.45 5.67 11.88
N CYS A 94 8.29 6.19 12.30
CA CYS A 94 8.21 7.57 12.82
C CYS A 94 8.05 7.62 14.35
N ASN A 95 8.66 6.70 15.10
CA ASN A 95 8.57 6.68 16.57
C ASN A 95 9.70 7.49 17.27
N SER A 96 10.18 8.58 16.64
CA SER A 96 11.24 9.41 17.22
C SER A 96 10.64 10.67 17.85
N SER A 97 11.08 11.01 19.06
CA SER A 97 10.75 12.26 19.74
C SER A 97 11.19 13.45 18.88
N GLY A 98 10.23 14.21 18.34
CA GLY A 98 10.49 15.33 17.41
C GLY A 98 10.11 15.07 15.95
N ALA A 99 9.45 13.93 15.64
CA ALA A 99 8.95 13.65 14.30
C ALA A 99 7.67 14.46 13.96
N SER A 100 7.69 15.14 12.82
CA SER A 100 6.58 15.85 12.20
C SER A 100 6.25 15.22 10.87
N VAL A 101 4.99 14.77 10.72
CA VAL A 101 4.50 14.20 9.46
C VAL A 101 3.80 15.28 8.64
N LYS A 102 4.14 15.35 7.36
CA LYS A 102 3.46 16.12 6.32
C LYS A 102 2.68 15.17 5.41
N GLY A 103 1.52 15.67 4.94
CA GLY A 103 0.53 14.89 4.21
C GLY A 103 0.97 14.58 2.78
N ILE A 104 0.01 14.47 1.87
CA ILE A 104 0.27 14.17 0.46
C ILE A 104 1.14 15.27 -0.15
N VAL A 105 2.42 14.97 -0.35
CA VAL A 105 3.41 15.85 -0.95
C VAL A 105 3.63 15.45 -2.40
N GLU A 106 3.79 16.45 -3.27
CA GLU A 106 4.34 16.23 -4.61
C GLU A 106 5.85 16.05 -4.47
N PRO A 107 6.45 14.98 -5.04
CA PRO A 107 7.90 14.90 -5.14
C PRO A 107 8.36 16.05 -6.05
N LYS A 108 9.29 16.89 -5.55
CA LYS A 108 10.05 17.77 -6.44
C LYS A 108 11.01 16.86 -7.22
N LEU A 109 10.74 16.68 -8.51
CA LEU A 109 11.71 16.17 -9.47
C LEU A 109 12.84 17.19 -9.64
#